data_AF-A0A2N5KBY7-F1
#
_entry.id   AF-A0A2N5KBY7-F1
#
_cell.length_a   1.000
_cell.length_b   1.000
_cell.length_c   1.000
_cell.angle_alpha   90.00
_cell.angle_beta   90.00
_cell.angle_gamma   90.00
#
_symmetry.space_group_name_H-M   'P 1'
#
loop_
_entity.id
_entity.type
_entity.pdbx_description
1 polymer ?
#
loop_
_entity_poly.entity_id
_entity_poly.type
_entity_poly.pdbx_seq_one_letter_code
_entity_poly.pdbx_strand_id
1 'polypeptide(L)'
;MSVESDSPYSEKPLSPEEARINALHRVLEAEVKDPTGSDSIIAAMCEAFIYELQESPLKEVVNDACRYRQERRGRDIQPRNLMNLMIRAVQKQMLKHYPNYPNSSLYEISVYWQHIILRNMYFDEAIMEELFTDIALRDVQTNLPDRYKSHKLIALSEVDRLGEQPTMIDIGTSDLQGPNKLRLDGTFSDIKVVEATCGSVLPALESTQQAKVTTNRRATALVNDVLRRSFSIGPSLGIDRVRRDLGNDEWVFACSFRPKDLRNQEHREEYQALMSKVVPGVDFTVAEITEQGIKPPIDRKAKIVTNVTTSYLLSPKERQVLREVSRELVEDDGLIIHQDFMWLPEGSDEFVYYEKWVPWTYQTFVEDPRTNKVLPVFQWETGRTRSVRLLAGLSKFAIGESVKPLLRKSL
;
A
#
# COMPACT_ATOMS: atom_id res chain seq x y z
N MET A 1 -43.22 12.42 45.42
CA MET A 1 -43.60 11.86 44.11
C MET A 1 -42.56 12.30 43.11
N SER A 2 -41.53 11.48 42.91
CA SER A 2 -40.54 11.64 41.84
C SER A 2 -41.16 11.10 40.56
N VAL A 3 -41.33 11.97 39.57
CA VAL A 3 -41.77 11.57 38.23
C VAL A 3 -40.54 11.07 37.50
N GLU A 4 -40.40 9.75 37.38
CA GLU A 4 -39.45 9.13 36.46
C GLU A 4 -39.92 9.47 35.04
N SER A 5 -39.13 10.28 34.33
CA SER A 5 -39.33 10.54 32.91
C SER A 5 -38.80 9.36 32.12
N ASP A 6 -39.65 8.38 31.86
CA ASP A 6 -39.40 7.35 30.86
C ASP A 6 -39.28 8.02 29.48
N SER A 7 -38.05 8.18 29.00
CA SER A 7 -37.79 8.54 27.61
C SER A 7 -38.15 7.34 26.73
N PRO A 8 -39.16 7.43 25.84
CA PRO A 8 -39.59 6.30 25.01
C PRO A 8 -38.65 6.03 23.81
N TYR A 9 -37.49 6.68 23.76
CA TYR A 9 -36.49 6.54 22.70
C TYR A 9 -35.20 5.91 23.25
N SER A 10 -35.29 4.67 23.71
CA SER A 10 -34.11 3.81 23.72
C SER A 10 -33.84 3.44 22.26
N GLU A 11 -32.89 4.11 21.62
CA GLU A 11 -32.39 3.69 20.31
C GLU A 11 -31.97 2.22 20.41
N LYS A 12 -32.65 1.35 19.65
CA LYS A 12 -32.25 -0.05 19.57
C LYS A 12 -30.80 -0.08 19.05
N PRO A 13 -29.90 -0.83 19.70
CA PRO A 13 -28.54 -0.97 19.20
C PRO A 13 -28.59 -1.54 17.78
N LEU A 14 -27.84 -0.89 16.87
CA LEU A 14 -27.72 -1.31 15.48
C LEU A 14 -27.22 -2.76 15.41
N SER A 15 -27.71 -3.52 14.44
CA SER A 15 -27.12 -4.82 14.13
C SER A 15 -25.65 -4.64 13.68
N PRO A 16 -24.79 -5.66 13.83
CA PRO A 16 -23.40 -5.59 13.37
C PRO A 16 -23.28 -5.23 11.88
N GLU A 17 -24.20 -5.72 11.05
CA GLU A 17 -24.27 -5.44 9.62
C GLU A 17 -24.63 -3.97 9.35
N GLU A 18 -25.62 -3.42 10.04
CA GLU A 18 -25.97 -1.99 9.94
C GLU A 18 -24.84 -1.09 10.42
N ALA A 19 -24.18 -1.45 11.53
CA ALA A 19 -23.04 -0.70 12.06
C ALA A 19 -21.87 -0.67 11.05
N ARG A 20 -21.61 -1.80 10.37
CA ARG A 20 -20.58 -1.91 9.32
C ARG A 20 -20.89 -1.03 8.13
N ILE A 21 -22.12 -1.12 7.59
CA ILE A 21 -22.54 -0.32 6.43
C ILE A 21 -22.51 1.17 6.77
N ASN A 22 -22.96 1.58 7.96
CA ASN A 22 -22.87 2.97 8.42
C ASN A 22 -21.41 3.45 8.54
N ALA A 23 -20.49 2.59 8.99
CA ALA A 23 -19.08 2.92 9.06
C ALA A 23 -18.44 3.05 7.67
N LEU A 24 -18.79 2.15 6.73
CA LEU A 24 -18.37 2.24 5.33
C LEU A 24 -18.89 3.53 4.68
N HIS A 25 -20.17 3.87 4.89
CA HIS A 25 -20.81 5.07 4.36
C HIS A 25 -20.05 6.35 4.75
N ARG A 26 -19.67 6.47 6.03
CA ARG A 26 -18.85 7.61 6.51
C ARG A 26 -17.50 7.71 5.80
N VAL A 27 -16.86 6.58 5.50
CA VAL A 27 -15.59 6.57 4.75
C VAL A 27 -15.81 7.00 3.30
N LEU A 28 -16.87 6.51 2.65
CA LEU A 28 -17.23 6.90 1.29
C LEU A 28 -17.50 8.42 1.20
N GLU A 29 -18.31 8.96 2.10
CA GLU A 29 -18.61 10.41 2.16
C GLU A 29 -17.34 11.25 2.35
N ALA A 30 -16.40 10.78 3.16
CA ALA A 30 -15.12 11.46 3.36
C ALA A 30 -14.29 11.50 2.06
N GLU A 31 -14.28 10.42 1.28
CA GLU A 31 -13.58 10.37 0.00
C GLU A 31 -14.29 11.12 -1.12
N VAL A 32 -15.61 11.30 -1.07
CA VAL A 32 -16.31 12.21 -1.99
C VAL A 32 -15.86 13.66 -1.76
N LYS A 33 -15.73 14.07 -0.49
CA LYS A 33 -15.33 15.44 -0.12
C LYS A 33 -13.84 15.71 -0.36
N ASP A 34 -12.99 14.76 -0.03
CA ASP A 34 -11.52 14.87 -0.15
C ASP A 34 -10.92 13.54 -0.63
N PRO A 35 -11.00 13.25 -1.94
CA PRO A 35 -10.59 11.97 -2.49
C PRO A 35 -9.09 11.75 -2.36
N THR A 36 -8.72 10.52 -2.04
CA THR A 36 -7.34 10.09 -1.87
C THR A 36 -6.49 10.43 -3.08
N GLY A 37 -5.47 11.26 -2.85
CA GLY A 37 -4.56 11.73 -3.91
C GLY A 37 -5.21 12.67 -4.91
N SER A 38 -6.32 13.34 -4.55
CA SER A 38 -7.07 14.26 -5.40
C SER A 38 -7.49 13.58 -6.71
N ASP A 39 -8.05 12.38 -6.61
CA ASP A 39 -8.54 11.60 -7.75
C ASP A 39 -10.07 11.75 -7.85
N SER A 40 -10.54 12.58 -8.78
CA SER A 40 -11.97 12.81 -9.00
C SER A 40 -12.73 11.55 -9.42
N ILE A 41 -12.04 10.56 -9.99
CA ILE A 41 -12.64 9.26 -10.33
C ILE A 41 -12.96 8.48 -9.05
N ILE A 42 -12.08 8.52 -8.04
CA ILE A 42 -12.35 7.91 -6.74
C ILE A 42 -13.59 8.56 -6.10
N ALA A 43 -13.69 9.89 -6.12
CA ALA A 43 -14.87 10.58 -5.60
C ALA A 43 -16.14 10.13 -6.31
N ALA A 44 -16.13 10.07 -7.65
CA ALA A 44 -17.28 9.63 -8.43
C ALA A 44 -17.67 8.17 -8.17
N MET A 45 -16.69 7.26 -8.01
CA MET A 45 -16.94 5.87 -7.62
C MET A 45 -17.55 5.77 -6.21
N CYS A 46 -17.03 6.55 -5.25
CA CYS A 46 -17.55 6.55 -3.88
C CYS A 46 -18.99 7.08 -3.80
N GLU A 47 -19.32 8.14 -4.55
CA GLU A 47 -20.68 8.66 -4.66
C GLU A 47 -21.63 7.63 -5.30
N ALA A 48 -21.16 6.88 -6.31
CA ALA A 48 -21.92 5.78 -6.87
C ALA A 48 -22.16 4.67 -5.83
N PHE A 49 -21.13 4.23 -5.09
CA PHE A 49 -21.30 3.22 -4.05
C PHE A 49 -22.27 3.64 -2.94
N ILE A 50 -22.28 4.92 -2.55
CA ILE A 50 -23.25 5.44 -1.57
C ILE A 50 -24.68 5.18 -2.03
N TYR A 51 -24.98 5.50 -3.29
CA TYR A 51 -26.30 5.27 -3.90
C TYR A 51 -26.61 3.78 -3.99
N GLU A 52 -25.69 2.98 -4.52
CA GLU A 52 -25.91 1.55 -4.76
C GLU A 52 -26.03 0.73 -3.47
N LEU A 53 -25.41 1.14 -2.37
CA LEU A 53 -25.58 0.50 -1.07
C LEU A 53 -26.97 0.75 -0.44
N GLN A 54 -27.73 1.71 -0.97
CA GLN A 54 -29.09 2.02 -0.53
C GLN A 54 -30.14 1.40 -1.46
N GLU A 55 -29.89 1.43 -2.77
CA GLU A 55 -30.89 1.16 -3.80
C GLU A 55 -30.68 -0.17 -4.56
N SER A 56 -29.65 -0.96 -4.23
CA SER A 56 -29.29 -2.18 -4.97
C SER A 56 -28.88 -3.38 -4.08
N PRO A 57 -28.77 -4.61 -4.64
CA PRO A 57 -28.26 -5.80 -3.95
C PRO A 57 -26.80 -5.72 -3.48
N LEU A 58 -26.09 -4.61 -3.77
CA LEU A 58 -24.70 -4.41 -3.37
C LEU A 58 -24.54 -4.50 -1.85
N LYS A 59 -25.52 -4.01 -1.09
CA LYS A 59 -25.48 -4.05 0.37
C LYS A 59 -25.39 -5.47 0.91
N GLU A 60 -26.23 -6.36 0.39
CA GLU A 60 -26.28 -7.78 0.76
C GLU A 60 -24.97 -8.46 0.41
N VAL A 61 -24.46 -8.24 -0.81
CA VAL A 61 -23.19 -8.84 -1.26
C VAL A 61 -22.00 -8.38 -0.44
N VAL A 62 -21.93 -7.09 -0.12
CA VAL A 62 -20.88 -6.55 0.76
C VAL A 62 -20.97 -7.17 2.15
N ASN A 63 -22.17 -7.27 2.73
CA ASN A 63 -22.35 -7.88 4.05
C ASN A 63 -22.00 -9.36 4.07
N ASP A 64 -22.45 -10.12 3.08
CA ASP A 64 -22.15 -11.54 2.94
C ASP A 64 -20.64 -11.77 2.77
N ALA A 65 -19.98 -10.96 1.95
CA ALA A 65 -18.53 -11.05 1.76
C ALA A 65 -17.76 -10.73 3.05
N CYS A 66 -18.19 -9.71 3.81
CA CYS A 66 -17.59 -9.38 5.10
C CYS A 66 -17.80 -10.48 6.13
N ARG A 67 -19.01 -11.05 6.19
CA ARG A 67 -19.35 -12.18 7.09
C ARG A 67 -18.49 -13.40 6.77
N TYR A 68 -18.43 -13.81 5.50
CA TYR A 68 -17.58 -14.92 5.07
C TYR A 68 -16.11 -14.69 5.45
N ARG A 69 -15.61 -13.47 5.22
CA ARG A 69 -14.24 -13.10 5.55
C ARG A 69 -13.98 -13.14 7.06
N GLN A 70 -14.93 -12.67 7.87
CA GLN A 70 -14.84 -12.73 9.33
C GLN A 70 -14.84 -14.17 9.84
N GLU A 71 -15.72 -15.03 9.31
CA GLU A 71 -15.78 -16.45 9.66
C GLU A 71 -14.47 -17.17 9.32
N ARG A 72 -13.90 -16.89 8.14
CA ARG A 72 -12.68 -17.55 7.66
C ARG A 72 -11.40 -17.02 8.31
N ARG A 73 -11.33 -15.71 8.57
CA ARG A 73 -10.10 -15.03 9.04
C ARG A 73 -10.14 -14.64 10.51
N GLY A 74 -11.26 -14.85 11.19
CA GLY A 74 -11.47 -14.44 12.58
C GLY A 74 -11.52 -12.93 12.81
N ARG A 75 -11.61 -12.11 11.75
CA ARG A 75 -11.60 -10.64 11.84
C ARG A 75 -12.47 -9.97 10.78
N ASP A 76 -13.16 -8.91 11.21
CA ASP A 76 -13.91 -8.05 10.29
C ASP A 76 -12.96 -7.18 9.46
N ILE A 77 -13.46 -6.70 8.33
CA ILE A 77 -12.75 -5.78 7.45
C ILE A 77 -12.92 -4.35 7.93
N GLN A 78 -11.81 -3.63 8.02
CA GLN A 78 -11.86 -2.19 8.32
C GLN A 78 -12.59 -1.45 7.19
N PRO A 79 -13.49 -0.50 7.49
CA PRO A 79 -14.33 0.17 6.48
C PRO A 79 -13.55 0.76 5.30
N ARG A 80 -12.37 1.31 5.56
CA ARG A 80 -11.49 1.86 4.52
C ARG A 80 -10.82 0.80 3.65
N ASN A 81 -10.47 -0.35 4.23
CA ASN A 81 -9.98 -1.48 3.46
C ASN A 81 -11.10 -2.06 2.60
N LEU A 82 -12.34 -2.10 3.11
CA LEU A 82 -13.51 -2.52 2.36
C LEU A 82 -13.79 -1.62 1.16
N MET A 83 -13.78 -0.30 1.36
CA MET A 83 -13.87 0.66 0.25
C MET A 83 -12.79 0.41 -0.81
N ASN A 84 -11.53 0.22 -0.40
CA ASN A 84 -10.45 -0.05 -1.34
C ASN A 84 -10.68 -1.35 -2.12
N LEU A 85 -11.13 -2.44 -1.47
CA LEU A 85 -11.48 -3.69 -2.15
C LEU A 85 -12.62 -3.49 -3.16
N MET A 86 -13.67 -2.74 -2.79
CA MET A 86 -14.78 -2.43 -3.69
C MET A 86 -14.31 -1.66 -4.94
N ILE A 87 -13.47 -0.63 -4.76
CA ILE A 87 -12.87 0.11 -5.87
C ILE A 87 -12.05 -0.84 -6.76
N ARG A 88 -11.22 -1.71 -6.18
CA ARG A 88 -10.40 -2.66 -6.95
C ARG A 88 -11.23 -3.68 -7.72
N ALA A 89 -12.27 -4.22 -7.11
CA ALA A 89 -13.15 -5.19 -7.74
C ALA A 89 -13.89 -4.57 -8.95
N VAL A 90 -14.47 -3.38 -8.78
CA VAL A 90 -15.13 -2.67 -9.90
C VAL A 90 -14.12 -2.28 -10.98
N GLN A 91 -12.92 -1.82 -10.59
CA GLN A 91 -11.86 -1.48 -11.54
C GLN A 91 -11.40 -2.71 -12.35
N LYS A 92 -11.26 -3.87 -11.70
CA LYS A 92 -10.95 -5.15 -12.36
C LYS A 92 -12.02 -5.52 -13.39
N GLN A 93 -13.30 -5.47 -13.01
CA GLN A 93 -14.42 -5.72 -13.94
C GLN A 93 -14.37 -4.77 -15.13
N MET A 94 -14.14 -3.49 -14.87
CA MET A 94 -14.02 -2.49 -15.93
C MET A 94 -12.89 -2.80 -16.90
N LEU A 95 -11.73 -3.24 -16.42
CA LEU A 95 -10.59 -3.57 -17.27
C LEU A 95 -10.83 -4.83 -18.12
N LYS A 96 -11.59 -5.79 -17.60
CA LYS A 96 -12.01 -7.00 -18.33
C LYS A 96 -12.92 -6.65 -19.52
N HIS A 97 -13.86 -5.73 -19.33
CA HIS A 97 -14.81 -5.33 -20.38
C HIS A 97 -14.33 -4.18 -21.27
N TYR A 98 -13.42 -3.34 -20.78
CA TYR A 98 -12.89 -2.17 -21.47
C TYR A 98 -11.35 -2.10 -21.35
N PRO A 99 -10.61 -2.97 -22.08
CA PRO A 99 -9.15 -3.12 -21.91
C PRO A 99 -8.34 -1.84 -22.09
N ASN A 100 -8.85 -0.89 -22.87
CA ASN A 100 -8.15 0.36 -23.15
C ASN A 100 -8.36 1.46 -22.11
N TYR A 101 -9.18 1.23 -21.07
CA TYR A 101 -9.62 2.19 -20.03
C TYR A 101 -9.72 3.64 -20.58
N PRO A 102 -10.88 4.01 -21.16
CA PRO A 102 -10.99 5.19 -22.00
C PRO A 102 -10.55 6.48 -21.28
N ASN A 103 -9.82 7.32 -22.00
CA ASN A 103 -9.48 8.66 -21.54
C ASN A 103 -10.69 9.60 -21.71
N SER A 104 -11.70 9.43 -20.84
CA SER A 104 -12.96 10.17 -20.89
C SER A 104 -13.26 10.83 -19.54
N SER A 105 -13.75 12.07 -19.58
CA SER A 105 -14.27 12.77 -18.40
C SER A 105 -15.54 12.13 -17.83
N LEU A 106 -16.19 11.23 -18.56
CA LEU A 106 -17.36 10.49 -18.06
C LEU A 106 -17.05 9.69 -16.79
N TYR A 107 -15.81 9.24 -16.60
CA TYR A 107 -15.38 8.54 -15.39
C TYR A 107 -15.26 9.44 -14.15
N GLU A 108 -15.43 10.74 -14.30
CA GLU A 108 -15.48 11.70 -13.19
C GLU A 108 -16.93 11.99 -12.77
N ILE A 109 -17.90 11.29 -13.37
CA ILE A 109 -19.33 11.44 -13.13
C ILE A 109 -19.86 10.18 -12.44
N SER A 110 -20.44 10.34 -11.25
CA SER A 110 -20.95 9.22 -10.44
C SER A 110 -22.06 8.42 -11.12
N VAL A 111 -22.97 9.07 -11.85
CA VAL A 111 -24.04 8.39 -12.61
C VAL A 111 -23.49 7.39 -13.63
N TYR A 112 -22.33 7.68 -14.23
CA TYR A 112 -21.69 6.73 -15.15
C TYR A 112 -21.20 5.48 -14.41
N TRP A 113 -20.66 5.65 -13.21
CA TRP A 113 -20.27 4.54 -12.34
C TRP A 113 -21.46 3.76 -11.80
N GLN A 114 -22.57 4.43 -11.43
CA GLN A 114 -23.82 3.75 -11.10
C GLN A 114 -24.26 2.87 -12.26
N HIS A 115 -24.26 3.37 -13.49
CA HIS A 115 -24.59 2.55 -14.66
C HIS A 115 -23.63 1.36 -14.84
N ILE A 116 -22.32 1.55 -14.65
CA ILE A 116 -21.35 0.46 -14.69
C ILE A 116 -21.64 -0.58 -13.60
N ILE A 117 -21.80 -0.14 -12.36
CA ILE A 117 -22.04 -0.99 -11.20
C ILE A 117 -23.35 -1.74 -11.40
N LEU A 118 -24.46 -1.04 -11.64
CA LEU A 118 -25.77 -1.64 -11.91
C LEU A 118 -25.75 -2.58 -13.12
N ARG A 119 -25.18 -2.17 -14.25
CA ARG A 119 -25.18 -3.01 -15.46
C ARG A 119 -24.37 -4.28 -15.26
N ASN A 120 -23.25 -4.18 -14.54
CA ASN A 120 -22.42 -5.32 -14.18
C ASN A 120 -23.08 -6.20 -13.10
N MET A 121 -23.88 -5.63 -12.20
CA MET A 121 -24.44 -6.32 -11.04
C MET A 121 -25.83 -6.93 -11.26
N TYR A 122 -26.70 -6.29 -12.05
CA TYR A 122 -28.09 -6.74 -12.19
C TYR A 122 -28.34 -7.72 -13.33
N PHE A 123 -27.47 -7.73 -14.36
CA PHE A 123 -27.73 -8.50 -15.59
C PHE A 123 -26.80 -9.71 -15.75
N ASP A 124 -25.86 -9.91 -14.84
CA ASP A 124 -24.87 -11.00 -14.90
C ASP A 124 -24.52 -11.53 -13.49
N GLU A 125 -25.13 -12.67 -13.12
CA GLU A 125 -24.87 -13.34 -11.84
C GLU A 125 -23.38 -13.68 -11.63
N ALA A 126 -22.64 -13.95 -12.72
CA ALA A 126 -21.22 -14.29 -12.61
C ALA A 126 -20.38 -13.09 -12.16
N ILE A 127 -20.75 -11.87 -12.55
CA ILE A 127 -20.04 -10.66 -12.12
C ILE A 127 -20.33 -10.36 -10.64
N MET A 128 -21.55 -10.62 -10.18
CA MET A 128 -21.91 -10.53 -8.76
C MET A 128 -21.10 -11.50 -7.89
N GLU A 129 -21.01 -12.75 -8.33
CA GLU A 129 -20.19 -13.77 -7.66
C GLU A 129 -18.70 -13.37 -7.64
N GLU A 130 -18.20 -12.78 -8.73
CA GLU A 130 -16.83 -12.31 -8.82
C GLU A 130 -16.56 -11.13 -7.88
N LEU A 131 -17.49 -10.18 -7.74
CA LEU A 131 -17.41 -9.08 -6.78
C LEU A 131 -17.40 -9.59 -5.33
N PHE A 132 -18.30 -10.52 -5.00
CA PHE A 132 -18.29 -11.20 -3.71
C PHE A 132 -16.94 -11.85 -3.44
N THR A 133 -16.44 -12.64 -4.40
CA THR A 133 -15.19 -13.38 -4.29
C THR A 133 -14.00 -12.45 -4.06
N ASP A 134 -13.94 -11.34 -4.78
CA ASP A 134 -12.87 -10.34 -4.66
C ASP A 134 -12.87 -9.69 -3.27
N ILE A 135 -14.02 -9.30 -2.73
CA ILE A 135 -14.12 -8.70 -1.39
C ILE A 135 -13.88 -9.75 -0.29
N ALA A 136 -14.45 -10.94 -0.42
CA ALA A 136 -14.43 -11.99 0.60
C ALA A 136 -13.03 -12.62 0.73
N LEU A 137 -12.37 -12.90 -0.39
CA LEU A 137 -11.18 -13.76 -0.41
C LEU A 137 -9.87 -13.00 -0.61
N ARG A 138 -9.87 -11.90 -1.37
CA ARG A 138 -8.62 -11.24 -1.78
C ARG A 138 -8.14 -10.18 -0.80
N ASP A 139 -6.85 -9.88 -0.90
CA ASP A 139 -6.21 -8.74 -0.25
C ASP A 139 -5.74 -7.75 -1.33
N VAL A 140 -5.65 -6.46 -0.98
CA VAL A 140 -5.06 -5.47 -1.89
C VAL A 140 -3.57 -5.79 -2.03
N GLN A 141 -3.10 -5.94 -3.26
CA GLN A 141 -1.71 -6.33 -3.53
C GLN A 141 -0.83 -5.09 -3.84
N THR A 142 0.44 -5.18 -3.50
CA THR A 142 1.35 -4.03 -3.40
C THR A 142 2.40 -4.04 -4.51
N ASN A 143 1.97 -3.57 -5.68
CA ASN A 143 2.58 -3.99 -6.93
C ASN A 143 3.29 -2.83 -7.66
N LEU A 144 4.01 -1.99 -6.91
CA LEU A 144 4.64 -0.80 -7.48
C LEU A 144 6.15 -0.85 -7.43
N PRO A 145 6.81 -0.99 -8.60
CA PRO A 145 8.27 -0.99 -8.68
C PRO A 145 8.88 0.25 -8.04
N ASP A 146 8.25 1.41 -8.26
CA ASP A 146 8.71 2.70 -7.74
C ASP A 146 8.84 2.74 -6.20
N ARG A 147 8.16 1.85 -5.47
CA ARG A 147 8.33 1.76 -4.01
C ARG A 147 9.72 1.28 -3.60
N TYR A 148 10.45 0.62 -4.50
CA TYR A 148 11.77 0.02 -4.27
C TYR A 148 12.94 0.97 -4.53
N LYS A 149 12.65 2.25 -4.82
CA LYS A 149 13.64 3.34 -4.85
C LYS A 149 14.40 3.41 -3.52
N SER A 150 13.71 3.26 -2.39
CA SER A 150 14.31 3.20 -1.05
C SER A 150 15.30 2.03 -0.94
N HIS A 151 14.93 0.83 -1.36
CA HIS A 151 15.77 -0.37 -1.31
C HIS A 151 17.05 -0.17 -2.09
N LYS A 152 16.96 0.33 -3.33
CA LYS A 152 18.14 0.65 -4.13
C LYS A 152 19.05 1.66 -3.44
N LEU A 153 18.48 2.74 -2.91
CA LEU A 153 19.25 3.78 -2.22
C LEU A 153 19.95 3.23 -0.97
N ILE A 154 19.26 2.42 -0.16
CA ILE A 154 19.81 1.80 1.04
C ILE A 154 20.89 0.79 0.66
N ALA A 155 20.62 -0.10 -0.30
CA ALA A 155 21.56 -1.14 -0.72
C ALA A 155 22.86 -0.56 -1.29
N LEU A 156 22.76 0.45 -2.17
CA LEU A 156 23.94 1.15 -2.70
C LEU A 156 24.72 1.91 -1.64
N SER A 157 24.07 2.30 -0.53
CA SER A 157 24.74 2.97 0.59
C SER A 157 25.46 2.01 1.53
N GLU A 158 25.11 0.73 1.48
CA GLU A 158 25.59 -0.32 2.36
C GLU A 158 26.26 -1.44 1.56
N VAL A 159 26.84 -1.12 0.39
CA VAL A 159 27.45 -2.11 -0.50
C VAL A 159 28.57 -2.90 0.17
N ASP A 160 29.36 -2.25 1.03
CA ASP A 160 30.44 -2.89 1.80
C ASP A 160 29.89 -3.94 2.78
N ARG A 161 28.65 -3.77 3.22
CA ARG A 161 27.97 -4.64 4.20
C ARG A 161 27.14 -5.72 3.51
N LEU A 162 26.29 -5.32 2.56
CA LEU A 162 25.30 -6.20 1.92
C LEU A 162 25.85 -6.89 0.66
N GLY A 163 26.98 -6.43 0.14
CA GLY A 163 27.56 -6.86 -1.13
C GLY A 163 26.98 -6.11 -2.33
N GLU A 164 27.59 -6.32 -3.50
CA GLU A 164 27.18 -5.68 -4.76
C GLU A 164 25.82 -6.17 -5.28
N GLN A 165 25.46 -7.42 -4.96
CA GLN A 165 24.21 -8.06 -5.38
C GLN A 165 23.52 -8.74 -4.19
N PRO A 166 22.96 -7.97 -3.25
CA PRO A 166 22.33 -8.55 -2.07
C PRO A 166 21.12 -9.39 -2.44
N THR A 167 20.97 -10.56 -1.82
CA THR A 167 19.75 -11.39 -1.92
C THR A 167 18.58 -10.69 -1.24
N MET A 168 17.35 -10.92 -1.71
CA MET A 168 16.16 -10.29 -1.15
C MET A 168 15.03 -11.28 -0.85
N ILE A 169 14.35 -11.10 0.27
CA ILE A 169 13.03 -11.69 0.54
C ILE A 169 12.02 -10.56 0.68
N ASP A 170 10.91 -10.67 -0.03
CA ASP A 170 9.86 -9.65 -0.09
C ASP A 170 8.53 -10.26 0.35
N ILE A 171 8.01 -9.79 1.49
CA ILE A 171 6.83 -10.37 2.13
C ILE A 171 5.58 -9.54 1.79
N GLY A 172 4.59 -10.25 1.23
CA GLY A 172 3.32 -9.75 0.75
C GLY A 172 3.36 -9.24 -0.69
N THR A 173 4.24 -9.78 -1.53
CA THR A 173 4.25 -9.54 -2.99
C THR A 173 4.04 -10.82 -3.78
N SER A 174 3.07 -10.78 -4.69
CA SER A 174 2.70 -11.91 -5.57
C SER A 174 3.13 -11.72 -7.02
N ASP A 175 3.46 -10.50 -7.41
CA ASP A 175 3.79 -10.14 -8.78
C ASP A 175 5.28 -9.85 -9.01
N LEU A 176 6.04 -9.77 -7.92
CA LEU A 176 7.48 -9.60 -7.90
C LEU A 176 7.95 -8.34 -8.64
N GLN A 177 7.10 -7.33 -8.83
CA GLN A 177 7.44 -6.19 -9.68
C GLN A 177 8.65 -5.40 -9.18
N GLY A 178 8.73 -5.18 -7.87
CA GLY A 178 9.90 -4.59 -7.23
C GLY A 178 11.17 -5.41 -7.43
N PRO A 179 11.21 -6.67 -6.96
CA PRO A 179 12.33 -7.57 -7.19
C PRO A 179 12.75 -7.67 -8.66
N ASN A 180 11.80 -7.83 -9.58
CA ASN A 180 12.05 -7.91 -11.02
C ASN A 180 12.69 -6.62 -11.54
N LYS A 181 12.16 -5.46 -11.15
CA LYS A 181 12.71 -4.16 -11.56
C LYS A 181 14.13 -3.96 -11.05
N LEU A 182 14.38 -4.27 -9.77
CA LEU A 182 15.70 -4.20 -9.16
C LEU A 182 16.70 -5.16 -9.81
N ARG A 183 16.28 -6.37 -10.22
CA ARG A 183 17.14 -7.39 -10.82
C ARG A 183 17.47 -7.12 -12.30
N LEU A 184 16.53 -6.57 -13.06
CA LEU A 184 16.70 -6.36 -14.51
C LEU A 184 17.59 -5.15 -14.84
N ASP A 185 17.24 -3.98 -14.29
CA ASP A 185 17.93 -2.73 -14.64
C ASP A 185 18.08 -1.78 -13.43
N GLY A 186 17.25 -1.93 -12.41
CA GLY A 186 17.21 -1.07 -11.24
C GLY A 186 16.94 0.41 -11.55
N THR A 187 16.51 0.75 -12.77
CA THR A 187 16.32 2.13 -13.23
C THR A 187 15.01 2.68 -12.73
N PHE A 188 15.00 3.84 -12.10
CA PHE A 188 13.77 4.44 -11.58
C PHE A 188 13.59 5.84 -12.13
N SER A 189 12.34 6.28 -12.18
CA SER A 189 12.01 7.68 -12.44
C SER A 189 12.65 8.58 -11.37
N ASP A 190 13.08 9.77 -11.78
CA ASP A 190 13.64 10.77 -10.88
C ASP A 190 12.64 11.13 -9.77
N ILE A 191 13.17 11.42 -8.58
CA ILE A 191 12.40 11.91 -7.44
C ILE A 191 12.69 13.38 -7.16
N LYS A 192 11.79 14.05 -6.45
CA LYS A 192 12.00 15.37 -5.88
C LYS A 192 12.32 15.25 -4.39
N VAL A 193 13.49 15.74 -3.97
CA VAL A 193 13.79 15.91 -2.54
C VAL A 193 13.23 17.23 -2.08
N VAL A 194 12.47 17.21 -1.00
CA VAL A 194 11.79 18.38 -0.47
C VAL A 194 12.06 18.61 1.01
N GLU A 195 11.93 19.86 1.44
CA GLU A 195 12.10 20.31 2.81
C GLU A 195 10.82 21.03 3.27
N ALA A 196 10.45 20.87 4.54
CA ALA A 196 9.37 21.63 5.16
C ALA A 196 9.97 22.90 5.78
N THR A 197 9.38 24.08 5.51
CA THR A 197 9.93 25.36 6.00
C THR A 197 9.37 25.85 7.34
N CYS A 198 8.38 25.19 7.95
CA CYS A 198 7.89 25.55 9.29
C CYS A 198 7.28 24.36 10.04
N GLY A 199 7.60 24.25 11.34
CA GLY A 199 6.82 23.57 12.38
C GLY A 199 6.99 22.05 12.46
N SER A 200 7.16 21.55 13.68
CA SER A 200 7.35 20.15 14.09
C SER A 200 6.85 19.07 13.15
N VAL A 201 7.71 18.07 12.91
CA VAL A 201 7.44 16.79 12.23
C VAL A 201 6.56 15.89 13.10
N LEU A 202 5.36 16.35 13.44
CA LEU A 202 4.32 15.49 14.00
C LEU A 202 3.33 15.11 12.89
N PRO A 203 2.73 13.91 12.98
CA PRO A 203 1.73 13.47 12.03
C PRO A 203 0.65 14.52 11.87
N ALA A 204 0.22 14.76 10.64
CA ALA A 204 -0.97 15.57 10.36
C ALA A 204 -2.21 14.90 10.98
N LEU A 205 -2.40 15.11 12.27
CA LEU A 205 -3.68 15.03 12.94
C LEU A 205 -4.18 16.47 12.99
N GLU A 206 -5.11 16.75 12.07
CA GLU A 206 -6.13 17.80 12.17
C GLU A 206 -5.82 19.26 11.79
N SER A 207 -4.59 19.68 11.45
CA SER A 207 -4.38 21.07 10.95
C SER A 207 -4.09 21.16 9.45
N THR A 208 -5.00 21.82 8.75
CA THR A 208 -5.00 22.19 7.32
C THR A 208 -3.86 23.13 6.91
N GLN A 209 -2.87 23.36 7.77
CA GLN A 209 -1.66 24.09 7.37
C GLN A 209 -0.76 23.14 6.58
N GLN A 210 -0.98 23.13 5.25
CA GLN A 210 0.00 22.59 4.31
C GLN A 210 1.33 23.29 4.59
N ALA A 211 2.23 22.61 5.30
CA ALA A 211 3.60 23.09 5.46
C ALA A 211 4.13 23.44 4.08
N LYS A 212 4.63 24.67 3.90
CA LYS A 212 5.16 25.08 2.60
C LYS A 212 6.37 24.20 2.28
N VAL A 213 6.19 23.33 1.30
CA VAL A 213 7.21 22.38 0.87
C VAL A 213 8.05 23.05 -0.21
N THR A 214 9.36 23.14 0.00
CA THR A 214 10.31 23.66 -0.99
C THR A 214 11.17 22.53 -1.53
N THR A 215 11.43 22.52 -2.84
CA THR A 215 12.31 21.51 -3.45
C THR A 215 13.76 21.86 -3.17
N ASN A 216 14.49 20.96 -2.50
CA ASN A 216 15.95 21.06 -2.40
C ASN A 216 16.57 20.53 -3.70
N ARG A 217 16.90 21.43 -4.62
CA ARG A 217 17.47 21.08 -5.93
C ARG A 217 18.79 20.33 -5.83
N ARG A 218 19.63 20.66 -4.85
CA ARG A 218 20.94 20.01 -4.68
C ARG A 218 20.81 18.59 -4.16
N ALA A 219 20.00 18.38 -3.11
CA ALA A 219 19.71 17.04 -2.60
C ALA A 219 18.98 16.20 -3.66
N THR A 220 18.07 16.80 -4.42
CA THR A 220 17.40 16.17 -5.57
C THR A 220 18.42 15.64 -6.59
N ALA A 221 19.37 16.48 -7.01
CA ALA A 221 20.40 16.07 -7.96
C ALA A 221 21.26 14.92 -7.42
N LEU A 222 21.66 14.97 -6.15
CA LEU A 222 22.48 13.92 -5.53
C LEU A 222 21.75 12.59 -5.39
N VAL A 223 20.50 12.61 -4.90
CA VAL A 223 19.72 11.38 -4.73
C VAL A 223 19.41 10.75 -6.10
N ASN A 224 19.09 11.57 -7.11
CA ASN A 224 18.88 11.06 -8.47
C ASN A 224 20.17 10.56 -9.12
N ASP A 225 21.35 11.14 -8.82
CA ASP A 225 22.64 10.58 -9.25
C ASP A 225 22.80 9.14 -8.74
N VAL A 226 22.53 8.90 -7.46
CA VAL A 226 22.58 7.54 -6.87
C VAL A 226 21.51 6.63 -7.47
N LEU A 227 20.27 7.10 -7.61
CA LEU A 227 19.19 6.31 -8.22
C LEU A 227 19.47 5.91 -9.68
N ARG A 228 20.29 6.66 -10.40
CA ARG A 228 20.67 6.34 -11.80
C ARG A 228 21.84 5.37 -11.92
N ARG A 229 22.59 5.10 -10.84
CA ARG A 229 23.69 4.13 -10.85
C ARG A 229 23.16 2.73 -11.17
N SER A 230 23.91 1.93 -11.91
CA SER A 230 23.57 0.52 -12.13
C SER A 230 23.49 -0.22 -10.79
N PHE A 231 22.45 -1.01 -10.62
CA PHE A 231 22.22 -1.83 -9.44
C PHE A 231 21.45 -3.08 -9.85
N SER A 232 21.83 -4.21 -9.27
CA SER A 232 21.07 -5.45 -9.39
C SER A 232 21.07 -6.15 -8.04
N ILE A 233 19.90 -6.60 -7.59
CA ILE A 233 19.83 -7.55 -6.47
C ILE A 233 20.30 -8.94 -6.93
N GLY A 234 20.67 -9.79 -5.97
CA GLY A 234 20.97 -11.21 -6.17
C GLY A 234 19.68 -12.07 -6.25
N PRO A 235 19.80 -13.39 -6.04
CA PRO A 235 18.64 -14.28 -5.93
C PRO A 235 17.60 -13.75 -4.92
N SER A 236 16.33 -13.81 -5.31
CA SER A 236 15.24 -13.16 -4.58
C SER A 236 14.00 -14.03 -4.51
N LEU A 237 13.16 -13.81 -3.50
CA LEU A 237 11.85 -14.48 -3.36
C LEU A 237 10.79 -13.52 -2.88
N GLY A 238 9.70 -13.49 -3.63
CA GLY A 238 8.45 -12.97 -3.11
C GLY A 238 7.67 -14.05 -2.39
N ILE A 239 6.99 -13.61 -1.34
CA ILE A 239 6.11 -14.42 -0.52
C ILE A 239 4.75 -13.75 -0.51
N ASP A 240 3.69 -14.47 -0.89
CA ASP A 240 2.31 -14.00 -0.73
C ASP A 240 1.36 -15.20 -0.65
N ARG A 241 0.12 -14.95 -0.22
CA ARG A 241 -0.92 -15.97 -0.01
C ARG A 241 -1.49 -16.49 -1.32
N VAL A 242 -1.41 -15.67 -2.36
CA VAL A 242 -2.02 -15.94 -3.66
C VAL A 242 -0.92 -15.93 -4.71
N ARG A 243 -0.74 -17.06 -5.39
CA ARG A 243 0.14 -17.11 -6.57
C ARG A 243 -0.51 -16.32 -7.69
N ARG A 244 0.32 -15.67 -8.50
CA ARG A 244 -0.11 -15.19 -9.81
C ARG A 244 -0.48 -16.38 -10.71
N ASP A 245 -1.76 -16.60 -10.95
CA ASP A 245 -2.32 -17.59 -11.86
C ASP A 245 -3.35 -16.96 -12.83
N LEU A 246 -3.86 -17.80 -13.74
CA LEU A 246 -4.90 -17.42 -14.72
C LEU A 246 -6.20 -17.11 -13.96
N GLY A 247 -6.40 -15.83 -13.63
CA GLY A 247 -7.54 -15.32 -12.84
C GLY A 247 -7.15 -14.35 -11.72
N ASN A 248 -5.85 -14.20 -11.44
CA ASN A 248 -5.33 -13.17 -10.52
C ASN A 248 -4.71 -11.97 -11.25
N ASP A 249 -4.30 -12.11 -12.51
CA ASP A 249 -3.63 -11.05 -13.27
C ASP A 249 -4.43 -9.73 -13.33
N GLU A 250 -5.74 -9.78 -13.57
CA GLU A 250 -6.57 -8.57 -13.62
C GLU A 250 -6.70 -7.92 -12.23
N TRP A 251 -6.72 -8.71 -11.15
CA TRP A 251 -6.74 -8.20 -9.78
C TRP A 251 -5.42 -7.53 -9.41
N VAL A 252 -4.31 -8.20 -9.69
CA VAL A 252 -2.93 -7.70 -9.49
C VAL A 252 -2.77 -6.38 -10.26
N PHE A 253 -3.23 -6.33 -11.51
CA PHE A 253 -3.22 -5.14 -12.34
C PHE A 253 -4.09 -4.03 -11.72
N ALA A 254 -5.33 -4.34 -11.32
CA ALA A 254 -6.21 -3.35 -10.70
C ALA A 254 -5.63 -2.76 -9.40
N CYS A 255 -4.93 -3.57 -8.60
CA CYS A 255 -4.28 -3.09 -7.37
C CYS A 255 -3.13 -2.10 -7.64
N SER A 256 -2.49 -2.20 -8.80
CA SER A 256 -1.29 -1.44 -9.16
C SER A 256 -1.59 0.01 -9.58
N PHE A 257 -2.78 0.26 -10.13
CA PHE A 257 -3.14 1.59 -10.63
C PHE A 257 -4.21 2.22 -9.74
N ARG A 258 -4.13 3.53 -9.47
CA ARG A 258 -5.32 4.28 -9.08
C ARG A 258 -6.20 4.42 -10.32
N PRO A 259 -7.51 4.61 -10.18
CA PRO A 259 -8.38 4.80 -11.33
C PRO A 259 -7.86 5.85 -12.32
N LYS A 260 -7.34 7.00 -11.87
CA LYS A 260 -6.73 7.97 -12.79
C LYS A 260 -5.42 7.53 -13.42
N ASP A 261 -4.61 6.74 -12.72
CA ASP A 261 -3.31 6.29 -13.21
C ASP A 261 -3.47 5.32 -14.39
N LEU A 262 -4.62 4.62 -14.49
CA LEU A 262 -4.95 3.76 -15.63
C LEU A 262 -5.04 4.52 -16.95
N ARG A 263 -5.21 5.84 -16.94
CA ARG A 263 -5.22 6.66 -18.16
C ARG A 263 -3.81 6.91 -18.70
N ASN A 264 -2.76 6.62 -17.93
CA ASN A 264 -1.37 6.77 -18.38
C ASN A 264 -0.93 5.49 -19.12
N GLN A 265 -0.87 5.57 -20.45
CA GLN A 265 -0.48 4.46 -21.30
C GLN A 265 0.94 3.96 -21.04
N GLU A 266 1.91 4.86 -20.87
CA GLU A 266 3.31 4.54 -20.60
C GLU A 266 3.45 3.67 -19.33
N HIS A 267 2.80 4.06 -18.24
CA HIS A 267 2.83 3.26 -17.01
C HIS A 267 2.20 1.87 -17.18
N ARG A 268 1.15 1.75 -18.00
CA ARG A 268 0.53 0.43 -18.30
C ARG A 268 1.46 -0.45 -19.12
N GLU A 269 2.15 0.13 -20.10
CA GLU A 269 3.12 -0.57 -20.94
C GLU A 269 4.34 -1.01 -20.13
N GLU A 270 4.87 -0.15 -19.25
CA GLU A 270 5.95 -0.50 -18.32
C GLU A 270 5.55 -1.68 -17.41
N TYR A 271 4.34 -1.63 -16.85
CA TYR A 271 3.78 -2.73 -16.05
C TYR A 271 3.75 -4.03 -16.85
N GLN A 272 3.16 -4.02 -18.05
CA GLN A 272 3.04 -5.21 -18.90
C GLN A 272 4.41 -5.75 -19.32
N ALA A 273 5.37 -4.87 -19.58
CA ALA A 273 6.74 -5.23 -19.93
C ALA A 273 7.48 -5.92 -18.76
N LEU A 274 7.25 -5.49 -17.52
CA LEU A 274 7.80 -6.19 -16.35
C LEU A 274 7.11 -7.54 -16.11
N MET A 275 5.79 -7.58 -16.28
CA MET A 275 4.98 -8.77 -15.99
C MET A 275 5.12 -9.90 -17.01
N SER A 276 5.56 -9.59 -18.23
CA SER A 276 5.78 -10.58 -19.30
C SER A 276 7.15 -11.28 -19.21
N LYS A 277 8.07 -10.80 -18.36
CA LYS A 277 9.43 -11.31 -18.28
C LYS A 277 9.58 -12.38 -17.20
N VAL A 278 10.17 -13.51 -17.56
CA VAL A 278 10.78 -14.42 -16.57
C VAL A 278 12.13 -13.84 -16.20
N VAL A 279 12.31 -13.46 -14.94
CA VAL A 279 13.56 -12.85 -14.46
C VAL A 279 14.39 -13.91 -13.74
N PRO A 280 15.56 -14.32 -14.27
CA PRO A 280 16.38 -15.36 -13.65
C PRO A 280 16.79 -15.01 -12.21
N GLY A 281 16.52 -15.94 -11.30
CA GLY A 281 16.83 -15.82 -9.88
C GLY A 281 15.82 -15.01 -9.07
N VAL A 282 14.67 -14.64 -9.63
CA VAL A 282 13.54 -14.11 -8.86
C VAL A 282 12.45 -15.16 -8.83
N ASP A 283 12.22 -15.74 -7.66
CA ASP A 283 11.23 -16.80 -7.46
C ASP A 283 10.03 -16.31 -6.62
N PHE A 284 8.99 -17.14 -6.56
CA PHE A 284 7.82 -16.90 -5.74
C PHE A 284 7.45 -18.17 -4.96
N THR A 285 7.02 -18.02 -3.71
CA THR A 285 6.41 -19.09 -2.94
C THR A 285 5.11 -18.63 -2.31
N VAL A 286 4.13 -19.54 -2.26
CA VAL A 286 2.88 -19.28 -1.55
C VAL A 286 3.12 -19.48 -0.07
N ALA A 287 3.03 -18.42 0.72
CA ALA A 287 2.98 -18.53 2.17
C ALA A 287 2.14 -17.41 2.80
N GLU A 288 1.61 -17.68 3.98
CA GLU A 288 0.73 -16.79 4.72
C GLU A 288 1.31 -16.44 6.09
N ILE A 289 1.27 -15.15 6.44
CA ILE A 289 1.49 -14.69 7.81
C ILE A 289 0.20 -14.91 8.60
N THR A 290 0.30 -15.76 9.61
CA THR A 290 -0.78 -16.06 10.57
C THR A 290 -0.34 -15.63 11.96
N GLU A 291 -1.26 -15.67 12.93
CA GLU A 291 -0.89 -15.44 14.33
C GLU A 291 0.09 -16.49 14.91
N GLN A 292 0.34 -17.60 14.21
CA GLN A 292 1.29 -18.65 14.63
C GLN A 292 2.60 -18.64 13.84
N GLY A 293 2.85 -17.62 13.00
CA GLY A 293 4.02 -17.55 12.12
C GLY A 293 3.68 -17.59 10.64
N ILE A 294 4.71 -17.75 9.81
CA ILE A 294 4.60 -17.92 8.36
C ILE A 294 4.35 -19.39 8.00
N LYS A 295 3.38 -19.66 7.10
CA LYS A 295 3.01 -21.02 6.68
C LYS A 295 2.92 -21.16 5.16
N PRO A 296 3.65 -22.11 4.53
CA PRO A 296 4.67 -22.97 5.13
C PRO A 296 5.90 -22.15 5.61
N PRO A 297 6.71 -22.72 6.52
CA PRO A 297 7.96 -22.09 6.94
C PRO A 297 8.91 -21.85 5.76
N ILE A 298 9.69 -20.77 5.85
CA ILE A 298 10.69 -20.39 4.86
C ILE A 298 12.08 -20.69 5.44
N ASP A 299 12.85 -21.55 4.79
CA ASP A 299 14.11 -22.13 5.27
C ASP A 299 15.38 -21.39 4.78
N ARG A 300 15.18 -20.17 4.30
CA ARG A 300 16.20 -19.36 3.62
C ARG A 300 16.27 -17.98 4.23
N LYS A 301 17.50 -17.49 4.43
CA LYS A 301 17.77 -16.13 4.85
C LYS A 301 18.16 -15.24 3.66
N ALA A 302 18.11 -13.93 3.86
CA ALA A 302 18.57 -12.95 2.89
C ALA A 302 19.24 -11.73 3.54
N LYS A 303 20.16 -11.10 2.81
CA LYS A 303 20.72 -9.78 3.13
C LYS A 303 19.67 -8.68 3.29
N ILE A 304 18.59 -8.72 2.51
CA ILE A 304 17.48 -7.76 2.63
C ILE A 304 16.17 -8.54 2.82
N VAL A 305 15.46 -8.25 3.89
CA VAL A 305 14.06 -8.67 4.07
C VAL A 305 13.20 -7.42 4.03
N THR A 306 12.07 -7.45 3.33
CA THR A 306 11.23 -6.26 3.22
C THR A 306 9.74 -6.55 3.29
N ASN A 307 9.03 -5.57 3.86
CA ASN A 307 7.59 -5.51 4.00
C ASN A 307 7.10 -4.20 3.38
N VAL A 308 6.60 -4.24 2.15
CA VAL A 308 6.23 -3.03 1.39
C VAL A 308 4.71 -2.91 1.25
N THR A 309 4.12 -1.98 1.99
CA THR A 309 2.69 -1.64 1.98
C THR A 309 1.79 -2.82 2.37
N THR A 310 2.30 -3.78 3.14
CA THR A 310 1.58 -5.01 3.47
C THR A 310 1.10 -5.02 4.92
N SER A 311 1.87 -4.40 5.82
CA SER A 311 1.63 -4.42 7.26
C SER A 311 0.35 -3.67 7.67
N TYR A 312 -0.05 -2.62 6.96
CA TYR A 312 -1.29 -1.89 7.29
C TYR A 312 -2.56 -2.76 7.13
N LEU A 313 -2.49 -3.82 6.31
CA LEU A 313 -3.58 -4.79 6.10
C LEU A 313 -3.69 -5.83 7.21
N LEU A 314 -2.68 -5.93 8.08
CA LEU A 314 -2.57 -6.93 9.13
C LEU A 314 -3.14 -6.42 10.46
N SER A 315 -3.60 -7.35 11.31
CA SER A 315 -3.94 -7.10 12.70
C SER A 315 -2.68 -6.73 13.52
N PRO A 316 -2.83 -6.10 14.70
CA PRO A 316 -1.68 -5.82 15.58
C PRO A 316 -0.81 -7.07 15.85
N LYS A 317 -1.44 -8.22 16.11
CA LYS A 317 -0.75 -9.49 16.36
C LYS A 317 -0.06 -10.03 15.11
N GLU A 318 -0.72 -9.99 13.95
CA GLU A 318 -0.10 -10.38 12.68
C GLU A 318 1.09 -9.47 12.31
N ARG A 319 1.05 -8.18 12.64
CA ARG A 319 2.18 -7.24 12.45
C ARG A 319 3.38 -7.59 13.33
N GLN A 320 3.12 -7.97 14.57
CA GLN A 320 4.17 -8.45 15.47
C GLN A 320 4.82 -9.72 14.89
N VAL A 321 4.02 -10.70 14.49
CA VAL A 321 4.52 -11.93 13.87
C VAL A 321 5.29 -11.64 12.59
N LEU A 322 4.79 -10.74 11.72
CA LEU A 322 5.51 -10.33 10.52
C LEU A 322 6.91 -9.80 10.84
N ARG A 323 7.05 -9.00 11.90
CA ARG A 323 8.36 -8.47 12.33
C ARG A 323 9.27 -9.56 12.88
N GLU A 324 8.73 -10.50 13.65
CA GLU A 324 9.47 -11.67 14.17
C GLU A 324 9.97 -12.55 13.02
N VAL A 325 9.07 -12.92 12.09
CA VAL A 325 9.43 -13.65 10.87
C VAL A 325 10.49 -12.90 10.06
N SER A 326 10.35 -11.58 9.91
CA SER A 326 11.35 -10.78 9.18
C SER A 326 12.74 -10.86 9.82
N ARG A 327 12.83 -10.94 11.16
CA ARG A 327 14.09 -11.11 11.90
C ARG A 327 14.66 -12.52 11.78
N GLU A 328 13.81 -13.53 11.65
CA GLU A 328 14.27 -14.91 11.40
C GLU A 328 14.83 -15.08 9.98
N LEU A 329 14.23 -14.39 9.01
CA LEU A 329 14.60 -14.47 7.59
C LEU A 329 15.75 -13.55 7.19
N VAL A 330 16.17 -12.62 8.04
CA VAL A 330 17.31 -11.75 7.73
C VAL A 330 18.62 -12.43 8.17
N GLU A 331 19.65 -12.28 7.36
CA GLU A 331 21.02 -12.65 7.75
C GLU A 331 21.53 -11.73 8.87
N ASP A 332 22.54 -12.19 9.62
CA ASP A 332 23.06 -11.47 10.80
C ASP A 332 23.61 -10.08 10.45
N ASP A 333 24.14 -9.92 9.23
CA ASP A 333 24.61 -8.66 8.66
C ASP A 333 23.60 -8.03 7.69
N GLY A 334 22.40 -8.61 7.54
CA GLY A 334 21.35 -8.07 6.69
C GLY A 334 20.60 -6.89 7.29
N LEU A 335 19.61 -6.39 6.55
CA LEU A 335 18.72 -5.30 6.94
C LEU A 335 17.27 -5.66 6.68
N ILE A 336 16.37 -5.18 7.55
CA ILE A 336 14.93 -5.28 7.34
C ILE A 336 14.41 -3.90 6.93
N ILE A 337 13.72 -3.82 5.79
CA ILE A 337 13.13 -2.57 5.28
C ILE A 337 11.62 -2.64 5.44
N HIS A 338 11.10 -1.80 6.33
CA HIS A 338 9.66 -1.62 6.53
C HIS A 338 9.21 -0.38 5.79
N GLN A 339 8.25 -0.48 4.88
CA GLN A 339 7.78 0.67 4.13
C GLN A 339 6.27 0.67 3.98
N ASP A 340 5.59 1.54 4.73
CA ASP A 340 4.13 1.55 4.79
C ASP A 340 3.57 2.92 5.19
N PHE A 341 2.25 3.03 5.21
CA PHE A 341 1.51 4.14 5.82
C PHE A 341 1.59 4.03 7.35
N MET A 342 2.74 4.38 7.91
CA MET A 342 3.03 4.20 9.33
C MET A 342 3.95 5.28 9.90
N TRP A 343 4.00 5.33 11.23
CA TRP A 343 4.99 6.08 12.00
C TRP A 343 5.42 5.28 13.23
N LEU A 344 6.56 5.64 13.80
CA LEU A 344 7.08 5.06 15.02
C LEU A 344 7.06 6.13 16.12
N PRO A 345 6.25 5.98 17.18
CA PRO A 345 6.28 6.91 18.30
C PRO A 345 7.64 6.95 18.99
N GLU A 346 8.02 8.11 19.52
CA GLU A 346 9.27 8.24 20.27
C GLU A 346 9.25 7.33 21.50
N GLY A 347 10.31 6.53 21.67
CA GLY A 347 10.41 5.54 22.75
C GLY A 347 9.59 4.27 22.54
N SER A 348 8.85 4.15 21.43
CA SER A 348 8.11 2.94 21.06
C SER A 348 8.96 2.03 20.18
N ASP A 349 8.74 0.72 20.30
CA ASP A 349 9.18 -0.30 19.35
C ASP A 349 8.06 -0.76 18.40
N GLU A 350 6.83 -0.28 18.61
CA GLU A 350 5.66 -0.62 17.81
C GLU A 350 5.31 0.46 16.79
N PHE A 351 5.12 0.04 15.54
CA PHE A 351 4.61 0.90 14.47
C PHE A 351 3.12 1.17 14.63
N VAL A 352 2.74 2.44 14.46
CA VAL A 352 1.34 2.88 14.38
C VAL A 352 1.02 3.17 12.92
N TYR A 353 -0.13 2.69 12.45
CA TYR A 353 -0.52 2.75 11.04
C TYR A 353 -1.60 3.79 10.81
N TYR A 354 -1.47 4.54 9.73
CA TYR A 354 -2.48 5.50 9.31
C TYR A 354 -3.63 4.78 8.63
N GLU A 355 -4.85 5.14 9.02
CA GLU A 355 -6.03 4.67 8.31
C GLU A 355 -6.13 5.35 6.94
N LYS A 356 -5.95 6.67 6.85
CA LYS A 356 -6.06 7.44 5.60
C LYS A 356 -4.71 7.59 4.87
N TRP A 357 -4.70 7.37 3.56
CA TRP A 357 -3.52 7.53 2.69
C TRP A 357 -3.34 8.98 2.23
N VAL A 358 -3.18 9.90 3.19
CA VAL A 358 -2.92 11.33 2.89
C VAL A 358 -1.44 11.59 2.64
N PRO A 359 -1.08 12.75 2.06
CA PRO A 359 0.32 13.06 1.84
C PRO A 359 1.19 12.95 3.08
N TRP A 360 2.43 12.48 2.92
CA TRP A 360 3.46 12.38 3.97
C TRP A 360 3.22 11.32 5.06
N THR A 361 2.21 10.46 4.91
CA THR A 361 1.96 9.32 5.82
C THR A 361 2.73 8.06 5.43
N TYR A 362 3.27 7.99 4.21
CA TYR A 362 4.01 6.84 3.72
C TYR A 362 5.49 6.96 4.08
N GLN A 363 6.01 6.07 4.90
CA GLN A 363 7.35 6.16 5.48
C GLN A 363 8.15 4.88 5.25
N THR A 364 9.46 5.04 5.10
CA THR A 364 10.43 3.94 5.09
C THR A 364 11.24 3.97 6.38
N PHE A 365 11.28 2.83 7.06
CA PHE A 365 12.12 2.54 8.21
C PHE A 365 13.08 1.40 7.88
N VAL A 366 14.28 1.45 8.45
CA VAL A 366 15.27 0.37 8.36
C VAL A 366 15.55 -0.16 9.74
N GLU A 367 15.40 -1.47 9.92
CA GLU A 367 15.73 -2.17 11.15
C GLU A 367 17.05 -2.95 10.96
N ASP A 368 18.02 -2.70 11.84
CA ASP A 368 19.30 -3.41 11.88
C ASP A 368 19.29 -4.43 13.03
N PRO A 369 19.23 -5.75 12.73
CA PRO A 369 19.11 -6.79 13.75
C PRO A 369 20.28 -6.82 14.73
N ARG A 370 21.47 -6.35 14.33
CA ARG A 370 22.66 -6.33 15.20
C ARG A 370 22.53 -5.32 16.35
N THR A 371 21.75 -4.26 16.12
CA THR A 371 21.57 -3.18 17.09
C THR A 371 20.16 -3.13 17.66
N ASN A 372 19.23 -3.89 17.08
CA ASN A 372 17.79 -3.80 17.32
C ASN A 372 17.23 -2.38 17.18
N LYS A 373 17.90 -1.52 16.39
CA LYS A 373 17.45 -0.15 16.14
C LYS A 373 16.62 -0.09 14.87
N VAL A 374 15.52 0.63 14.97
CA VAL A 374 14.67 1.01 13.84
C VAL A 374 14.91 2.48 13.52
N LEU A 375 15.36 2.77 12.31
CA LEU A 375 15.74 4.10 11.87
C LEU A 375 14.75 4.61 10.81
N PRO A 376 14.08 5.76 11.04
CA PRO A 376 13.33 6.43 9.98
C PRO A 376 14.30 7.00 8.95
N VAL A 377 14.16 6.63 7.68
CA VAL A 377 15.08 7.05 6.60
C VAL A 377 14.41 7.96 5.57
N PHE A 378 13.17 7.67 5.18
CA PHE A 378 12.45 8.42 4.16
C PHE A 378 11.00 8.65 4.59
N GLN A 379 10.50 9.87 4.37
CA GLN A 379 9.07 10.17 4.41
C GLN A 379 8.65 10.58 2.99
N TRP A 380 7.80 9.79 2.38
CA TRP A 380 7.34 9.98 1.01
C TRP A 380 6.04 10.78 1.00
N GLU A 381 5.89 11.61 -0.03
CA GLU A 381 4.63 12.33 -0.23
C GLU A 381 3.47 11.34 -0.38
N THR A 382 3.63 10.24 -1.12
CA THR A 382 2.63 9.18 -1.22
C THR A 382 3.29 7.83 -1.48
N GLY A 383 2.50 6.75 -1.48
CA GLY A 383 2.91 5.40 -1.93
C GLY A 383 3.36 5.29 -3.39
N ARG A 384 3.39 6.40 -4.16
CA ARG A 384 3.94 6.50 -5.52
C ARG A 384 5.38 7.03 -5.56
N THR A 385 5.95 7.38 -4.40
CA THR A 385 7.38 7.69 -4.23
C THR A 385 7.99 8.70 -5.24
N ARG A 386 7.23 9.74 -5.59
CA ARG A 386 7.67 10.84 -6.48
C ARG A 386 8.40 11.98 -5.76
N SER A 387 8.01 12.25 -4.52
CA SER A 387 8.64 13.28 -3.69
C SER A 387 8.98 12.70 -2.32
N VAL A 388 10.12 13.10 -1.76
CA VAL A 388 10.66 12.54 -0.51
C VAL A 388 11.23 13.62 0.39
N ARG A 389 11.02 13.46 1.69
CA ARG A 389 11.78 14.11 2.76
C ARG A 389 12.78 13.11 3.31
N LEU A 390 14.02 13.54 3.43
CA LEU A 390 15.11 12.74 3.98
C LEU A 390 15.10 12.89 5.50
N LEU A 391 15.13 11.77 6.23
CA LEU A 391 15.02 11.77 7.69
C LEU A 391 16.38 11.53 8.35
N ALA A 392 16.49 11.89 9.63
CA ALA A 392 17.77 11.85 10.36
C ALA A 392 18.43 10.47 10.40
N GLY A 393 17.65 9.39 10.38
CA GLY A 393 18.17 8.02 10.35
C GLY A 393 18.99 7.73 9.09
N LEU A 394 18.75 8.45 7.98
CA LEU A 394 19.53 8.32 6.75
C LEU A 394 21.01 8.64 6.98
N SER A 395 21.35 9.50 7.95
CA SER A 395 22.74 9.87 8.30
C SER A 395 23.61 8.72 8.79
N LYS A 396 23.02 7.55 9.07
CA LYS A 396 23.74 6.31 9.42
C LYS A 396 24.21 5.50 8.22
N PHE A 397 23.78 5.88 7.01
CA PHE A 397 24.11 5.24 5.75
C PHE A 397 25.06 6.11 4.93
N ALA A 398 25.85 5.54 4.02
CA ALA A 398 26.83 6.30 3.23
C ALA A 398 26.21 7.42 2.37
N ILE A 399 25.00 7.24 1.83
CA ILE A 399 24.25 8.33 1.18
C ILE A 399 23.93 9.47 2.14
N GLY A 400 23.69 9.13 3.41
CA GLY A 400 23.51 10.08 4.49
C GLY A 400 24.75 10.91 4.75
N GLU A 401 25.97 10.38 4.59
CA GLU A 401 27.22 11.15 4.68
C GLU A 401 27.37 12.12 3.51
N SER A 402 27.01 11.69 2.29
CA SER A 402 27.07 12.52 1.08
C SER A 402 26.02 13.65 1.10
N VAL A 403 24.87 13.42 1.74
CA VAL A 403 23.77 14.40 1.86
C VAL A 403 23.76 15.12 3.21
N LYS A 404 24.57 14.68 4.19
CA LYS A 404 24.71 15.24 5.56
C LYS A 404 24.93 16.76 5.59
N PRO A 405 25.79 17.34 4.71
CA PRO A 405 25.98 18.79 4.68
C PRO A 405 24.71 19.56 4.32
N LEU A 406 23.72 18.88 3.71
CA LEU A 406 22.44 19.44 3.30
C LEU A 406 21.37 19.23 4.38
N LEU A 407 21.41 18.10 5.10
CA LEU A 407 20.48 17.82 6.21
C LEU A 407 20.68 18.72 7.44
N ARG A 408 21.91 19.20 7.68
CA ARG A 408 22.25 20.09 8.81
C ARG A 408 21.66 21.50 8.70
N LYS A 409 21.02 21.87 7.58
CA LYS A 409 20.31 23.16 7.43
C LYS A 409 18.80 23.06 7.65
N SER A 410 18.29 21.85 7.90
CA SER A 410 16.85 21.54 7.93
C SER A 410 16.38 20.97 9.28
N LEU A 411 17.30 20.79 10.23
CA LEU A 411 17.06 20.58 11.66
C LEU A 411 17.48 21.85 12.40
#